data_AF-A0A2P6NUL6-F1
#
_entry.id   AF-A0A2P6NUL6-F1
#
_cell.length_a   1.000
_cell.length_b   1.000
_cell.length_c   1.000
_cell.angle_alpha   90.00
_cell.angle_beta   90.00
_cell.angle_gamma   90.00
#
_symmetry.space_group_name_H-M   'P 1'
#
loop_
_entity.id
_entity.type
_entity.pdbx_description
1 polymer ?
#
loop_
_entity_poly.entity_id
_entity_poly.type
_entity_poly.pdbx_seq_one_letter_code
_entity_poly.pdbx_strand_id
1 'polypeptide(L)' 'MAIFWGGQDTVPNHEYFLEDLKGKAKFYKLDTYEHLDFLYSKSAHEEVYEDVIQIINEGCNVNKY' A
#
# COMPACT_ATOMS: atom_id res chain seq x y z
N MET A 1 4.82 -9.14 -1.73
CA MET A 1 3.56 -8.58 -1.19
C MET A 1 3.84 -7.16 -0.73
N ALA A 2 2.90 -6.24 -0.98
CA ALA A 2 2.98 -4.84 -0.57
C ALA A 2 1.69 -4.44 0.13
N ILE A 3 1.78 -3.61 1.16
CA ILE A 3 0.65 -3.12 1.95
C ILE A 3 0.75 -1.61 2.03
N PHE A 4 -0.32 -0.95 1.61
CA PHE A 4 -0.54 0.48 1.77
C PHE A 4 -1.55 0.69 2.89
N TRP A 5 -1.29 1.64 3.80
CA TRP A 5 -2.27 2.01 4.83
C TRP A 5 -2.23 3.49 5.17
N GLY A 6 -3.38 3.99 5.63
CA GLY A 6 -3.58 5.38 5.99
C GLY A 6 -3.15 5.64 7.44
N GLY A 7 -2.42 6.73 7.67
CA GLY A 7 -2.03 7.16 9.01
C GLY A 7 -3.19 7.75 9.82
N GLN A 8 -4.25 8.20 9.15
CA GLN A 8 -5.47 8.69 9.79
C GLN A 8 -6.63 7.69 9.70
N ASP A 9 -6.50 6.65 8.86
CA ASP A 9 -7.54 5.63 8.67
C ASP A 9 -7.94 4.96 10.00
N THR A 10 -9.21 5.13 10.35
CA THR A 10 -9.84 4.64 11.58
C THR A 10 -10.55 3.30 11.44
N VAL A 11 -10.65 2.74 10.22
CA VAL A 11 -11.48 1.56 9.94
C VAL A 11 -10.71 0.24 10.25
N PRO A 12 -9.50 0.00 9.72
CA PRO A 12 -8.69 -1.16 10.09
C PRO A 12 -7.99 -0.96 11.44
N ASN A 13 -7.94 -2.02 12.26
CA ASN A 13 -6.97 -2.07 13.36
C ASN A 13 -5.59 -2.43 12.79
N HIS A 14 -4.88 -1.42 12.31
CA HIS A 14 -3.63 -1.58 11.58
C HIS A 14 -2.54 -2.27 12.41
N GLU A 15 -2.43 -1.99 13.71
CA GLU A 15 -1.27 -2.42 14.51
C GLU A 15 -1.09 -3.95 14.53
N TYR A 16 -2.17 -4.70 14.81
CA TYR A 16 -2.12 -6.16 14.85
C TYR A 16 -1.90 -6.79 13.48
N PHE A 17 -2.50 -6.22 12.44
CA PHE A 17 -2.37 -6.73 11.07
C PHE A 17 -0.98 -6.48 10.50
N LEU A 18 -0.40 -5.30 10.78
CA LEU A 18 0.94 -4.93 10.34
C LEU A 18 2.01 -5.77 11.04
N GLU A 19 1.81 -6.12 12.32
CA GLU A 19 2.73 -6.99 13.06
C GLU A 19 2.82 -8.41 12.46
N ASP A 20 1.69 -9.06 12.14
CA ASP A 20 1.69 -10.41 11.57
C ASP A 20 2.35 -10.47 10.16
N LEU A 21 2.31 -9.35 9.45
CA LEU A 21 2.84 -9.25 8.09
C LEU A 21 4.29 -8.73 8.06
N LYS A 22 4.88 -8.46 9.24
CA LYS A 22 6.25 -8.00 9.36
C LYS A 22 7.22 -9.03 8.77
N GLY A 23 7.97 -8.62 7.75
CA GLY A 23 8.89 -9.49 7.01
C GLY A 23 8.26 -10.30 5.87
N LYS A 24 6.93 -10.31 5.73
CA LYS A 24 6.20 -10.92 4.61
C LYS A 24 5.80 -9.90 3.54
N ALA A 25 5.70 -8.62 3.92
CA ALA A 25 5.32 -7.52 3.03
C ALA A 25 6.29 -6.33 3.11
N LYS A 26 6.34 -5.56 2.03
CA LYS A 26 6.80 -4.17 2.06
C LYS A 26 5.63 -3.27 2.51
N PHE A 27 5.97 -2.24 3.27
CA PHE A 27 5.02 -1.42 4.01
C PHE A 27 5.11 0.04 3.55
N TYR A 28 3.98 0.61 3.15
CA TYR A 28 3.85 1.97 2.63
C TYR A 28 2.79 2.71 3.44
N LYS A 29 3.22 3.65 4.30
CA LYS A 29 2.32 4.46 5.11
C LYS A 29 2.08 5.80 4.44
N LEU A 30 0.81 6.17 4.27
CA LEU A 30 0.42 7.51 3.83
C LEU A 30 -0.15 8.26 5.03
N ASP A 31 0.66 9.15 5.62
CA ASP A 31 0.38 9.77 6.92
C ASP A 31 -0.95 10.52 6.99
N THR A 32 -1.46 11.04 5.87
CA THR A 32 -2.70 11.84 5.81
C THR A 32 -3.89 11.08 5.21
N TYR A 33 -3.74 9.82 4.82
CA TYR A 33 -4.84 9.07 4.19
C TYR A 33 -5.82 8.54 5.24
N GLU A 34 -7.11 8.72 4.94
CA GLU A 34 -8.26 8.01 5.49
C GLU A 34 -8.66 6.82 4.61
N HIS A 35 -9.58 5.99 5.08
CA HIS A 35 -9.96 4.75 4.41
C HIS A 35 -10.35 4.91 2.93
N LEU A 36 -11.14 5.95 2.64
CA LEU A 36 -11.71 6.17 1.31
C LEU A 36 -10.76 6.89 0.35
N ASP A 37 -9.66 7.44 0.86
CA ASP A 37 -8.68 8.16 0.03
C ASP A 37 -7.99 7.22 -0.96
N PHE A 38 -7.80 5.95 -0.59
CA PHE A 38 -7.28 4.92 -1.50
C PHE A 38 -8.14 4.68 -2.74
N LEU A 39 -9.40 5.10 -2.73
CA LEU A 39 -10.34 4.94 -3.85
C LEU A 39 -10.67 6.28 -4.51
N TYR A 40 -10.76 7.35 -3.72
CA TYR A 40 -11.39 8.61 -4.15
C TYR A 40 -10.51 9.84 -3.97
N SER A 41 -9.32 9.72 -3.38
CA SER A 41 -8.40 10.87 -3.32
C SER A 41 -8.05 11.32 -4.74
N LYS A 42 -8.06 12.64 -4.96
CA LYS A 42 -7.62 13.23 -6.24
C LYS A 42 -6.15 12.89 -6.54
N SER A 43 -5.36 12.63 -5.51
CA SER A 43 -3.94 12.30 -5.60
C SER A 43 -3.65 10.79 -5.56
N ALA A 44 -4.68 9.93 -5.42
CA ALA A 44 -4.48 8.48 -5.31
C ALA A 44 -3.71 7.87 -6.49
N HIS A 45 -3.84 8.47 -7.67
CA HIS A 45 -3.09 8.01 -8.85
C HIS A 45 -1.59 8.11 -8.64
N GLU A 46 -1.11 9.30 -8.28
CA GLU A 46 0.31 9.60 -8.12
C GLU A 46 0.87 8.99 -6.84
N GLU A 47 0.12 9.01 -5.75
CA GLU A 47 0.61 8.61 -4.42
C GLU A 47 0.47 7.11 -4.12
N VAL A 48 -0.33 6.37 -4.90
CA VAL A 48 -0.59 4.93 -4.66
C VAL A 48 -0.55 4.11 -5.94
N TYR A 49 -1.28 4.50 -6.99
CA TYR A 49 -1.48 3.62 -8.15
C TYR A 49 -0.20 3.43 -8.98
N GLU A 50 0.61 4.49 -9.15
CA GLU A 50 1.90 4.39 -9.84
C GLU A 50 2.84 3.40 -9.13
N ASP A 51 2.93 3.47 -7.80
CA ASP A 51 3.73 2.53 -7.00
C ASP A 51 3.21 1.09 -7.16
N VAL A 52 1.89 0.89 -7.13
CA VAL A 52 1.29 -0.43 -7.33
C VAL A 52 1.65 -1.00 -8.72
N ILE A 53 1.54 -0.17 -9.76
CA ILE A 53 1.90 -0.56 -11.14
C ILE A 53 3.39 -0.92 -11.21
N GLN A 54 4.26 -0.13 -10.59
CA GLN A 54 5.69 -0.42 -10.55
C GLN A 54 5.98 -1.76 -9.86
N ILE A 55 5.39 -2.00 -8.69
CA ILE A 55 5.56 -3.25 -7.93
C ILE A 55 5.13 -4.47 -8.76
N ILE A 56 4.02 -4.37 -9.49
CA ILE A 56 3.53 -5.43 -10.38
C ILE A 56 4.56 -5.67 -11.50
N ASN A 57 5.02 -4.61 -12.16
CA ASN A 57 5.97 -4.70 -13.26
C ASN A 57 7.32 -5.30 -12.81
N GLU A 58 7.83 -4.92 -11.65
CA GLU A 58 9.04 -5.50 -11.06
C GLU A 58 8.86 -7.01 -10.84
N GLY A 59 7.74 -7.44 -10.25
CA GLY A 59 7.44 -8.85 -10.05
C GLY A 59 7.32 -9.65 -11.36
N CYS A 60 6.74 -9.05 -12.40
CA CYS A 60 6.65 -9.67 -13.73
C CYS A 60 8.02 -9.81 -14.41
N ASN A 61 8.94 -8.88 -14.19
CA ASN A 61 10.27 -8.91 -14.80
C ASN A 61 11.22 -9.92 -14.13
N VAL A 62 11.06 -10.15 -12.81
CA VAL A 62 11.86 -11.15 -12.08
C VAL A 62 11.54 -12.59 -12.54
N ASN A 63 10.32 -12.86 -13.00
CA ASN A 63 9.90 -14.20 -13.46
C ASN A 63 10.21 -14.50 -14.94
N LYS A 64 10.98 -13.65 -15.63
CA LYS A 64 11.34 -13.83 -17.04
C LYS A 64 12.70 -14.51 -17.28
N TYR A 65 13.39 -14.94 -16.23
CA TYR A 65 14.71 -15.59 -16.31
C TYR A 65 14.74 -16.90 -15.54
#